data_AF-A0ABD2LS06-F1
#
_entry.id   AF-A0ABD2LS06-F1
#
_cell.length_a   1.000
_cell.length_b   1.000
_cell.length_c   1.000
_cell.angle_alpha   90.00
_cell.angle_beta   90.00
_cell.angle_gamma   90.00
#
_symmetry.space_group_name_H-M   'P 1'
#
loop_
_entity.id
_entity.type
_entity.pdbx_description
1 polymer ?
#
loop_
_entity_poly.entity_id
_entity_poly.type
_entity_poly.pdbx_seq_one_letter_code
_entity_poly.pdbx_strand_id
1 'polypeptide(L)'
;MKILRKNALFVAIFFLFACVFLWFFLSPQNKGPNGLPLRPLLLFYNRIPKTGSTTFVNAIAYDLSTVNGFHVAHLNLTKNRYQMNAIDQARLVRNLTNWQRMHPLFLHGHFAFIDFERFGLPPPIWINLLREPFDRFVSYFYFLRYGDNFRVGLRRSKAGNNETFDECFRRGGRECDPSAIWLQIPYFCGTAHFCSIPGNAQALQLAKRNLLDHFLLVGLTERIEETVLLLEQLLPAFFRGAGEHFRLLNEDRKSLRHTLRKFPPTIETLRKFKQHKVYQMEREFYDFGKAEFELAWKRSIEEKENDEEGKGRKKQQKFMSGQFHFEKIKRRR
;
A
#
# COMPACT_ATOMS: atom_id res chain seq x y z
N MET A 1 44.48 10.21 -51.04
CA MET A 1 43.89 10.63 -49.74
C MET A 1 42.43 10.21 -49.48
N LYS A 2 41.61 9.84 -50.49
CA LYS A 2 40.20 9.43 -50.28
C LYS A 2 39.97 7.95 -49.90
N ILE A 3 40.95 7.07 -50.14
CA ILE A 3 40.80 5.61 -49.91
C ILE A 3 41.07 5.23 -48.44
N LEU A 4 42.04 5.88 -47.76
CA LEU A 4 42.33 5.61 -46.34
C LEU A 4 41.17 5.99 -45.39
N ARG A 5 40.36 7.01 -45.72
CA ARG A 5 39.21 7.43 -44.90
C ARG A 5 38.04 6.44 -44.92
N LYS A 6 37.86 5.68 -46.00
CA LYS A 6 36.78 4.66 -46.09
C LYS A 6 37.07 3.43 -45.23
N ASN A 7 38.33 3.00 -45.16
CA ASN A 7 38.72 1.86 -44.32
C ASN A 7 38.64 2.19 -42.82
N ALA A 8 39.01 3.40 -42.41
CA ALA A 8 38.88 3.84 -41.02
C ALA A 8 37.42 3.90 -40.56
N LEU A 9 36.50 4.34 -41.43
CA LEU A 9 35.06 4.39 -41.13
C LEU A 9 34.47 2.98 -41.00
N PHE A 10 34.88 2.03 -41.86
CA PHE A 10 34.39 0.65 -41.81
C PHE A 10 34.86 -0.08 -40.54
N VAL A 11 36.11 0.10 -40.14
CA VAL A 11 36.66 -0.47 -38.90
C VAL A 11 35.98 0.13 -37.67
N ALA A 12 35.74 1.45 -37.65
CA ALA A 12 35.03 2.10 -36.54
C ALA A 12 33.59 1.61 -36.40
N ILE A 13 32.86 1.42 -37.51
CA ILE A 13 31.49 0.88 -37.49
C ILE A 13 31.49 -0.58 -37.01
N PHE A 14 32.46 -1.39 -37.46
CA PHE A 14 32.57 -2.78 -37.02
C PHE A 14 32.88 -2.91 -35.53
N PHE A 15 33.76 -2.06 -34.97
CA PHE A 15 34.02 -2.00 -33.54
C PHE A 15 32.81 -1.51 -32.74
N LEU A 16 32.06 -0.53 -33.24
CA LEU A 16 30.82 -0.06 -32.60
C LEU A 16 29.75 -1.17 -32.57
N PHE A 17 29.57 -1.88 -33.68
CA PHE A 17 28.66 -3.04 -33.72
C PHE A 17 29.14 -4.16 -32.80
N ALA A 18 30.43 -4.50 -32.80
CA ALA A 18 30.99 -5.53 -31.93
C ALA A 18 30.86 -5.15 -30.45
N CYS A 19 31.08 -3.89 -30.07
CA CYS A 19 30.90 -3.41 -28.70
C CYS A 19 29.43 -3.39 -28.28
N VAL A 20 28.50 -3.00 -29.16
CA VAL A 20 27.05 -3.06 -28.88
C VAL A 20 26.59 -4.51 -28.78
N PHE A 21 27.08 -5.40 -29.64
CA PHE A 21 26.76 -6.83 -29.62
C PHE A 21 27.34 -7.50 -28.36
N LEU A 22 28.59 -7.21 -27.98
CA LEU A 22 29.17 -7.66 -26.72
C LEU A 22 28.41 -7.10 -25.52
N TRP A 23 28.00 -5.83 -25.53
CA TRP A 23 27.26 -5.23 -24.42
C TRP A 23 25.85 -5.81 -24.29
N PHE A 24 25.20 -6.18 -25.39
CA PHE A 24 23.90 -6.85 -25.39
C PHE A 24 23.98 -8.29 -24.88
N PHE A 25 25.08 -9.00 -25.15
CA PHE A 25 25.29 -10.40 -24.72
C PHE A 25 25.98 -10.54 -23.35
N LEU A 26 26.79 -9.56 -22.93
CA LEU A 26 27.48 -9.51 -21.63
C LEU A 26 26.71 -8.69 -20.58
N SER A 27 25.60 -8.05 -20.94
CA SER A 27 24.70 -7.48 -19.93
C SER A 27 24.21 -8.63 -19.02
N PRO A 28 24.45 -8.55 -17.69
CA PRO A 28 24.05 -9.60 -16.78
C PRO A 28 22.53 -9.74 -16.82
N GLN A 29 22.06 -10.79 -17.47
CA GLN A 29 20.70 -11.25 -17.29
C GLN A 29 20.61 -11.72 -15.83
N ASN A 30 19.76 -11.08 -15.02
CA ASN A 30 19.44 -11.49 -13.66
C ASN A 30 18.75 -12.88 -13.68
N LYS A 31 19.55 -13.92 -13.89
CA LYS A 31 19.13 -15.32 -13.86
C LYS A 31 19.34 -15.81 -12.43
N GLY A 32 18.30 -16.39 -11.85
CA GLY A 32 18.44 -17.09 -10.58
C GLY A 32 19.36 -18.31 -10.72
N PRO A 33 19.69 -19.00 -9.61
CA PRO A 33 20.65 -20.12 -9.60
C PRO A 33 20.32 -21.29 -10.55
N ASN A 34 19.11 -21.32 -11.15
CA ASN A 34 18.67 -22.36 -12.09
C ASN A 34 18.40 -21.83 -13.51
N GLY A 35 18.82 -20.62 -13.88
CA GLY A 35 18.54 -20.06 -15.21
C GLY A 35 17.08 -19.65 -15.46
N LEU A 36 16.19 -19.90 -14.51
CA LEU A 36 14.83 -19.37 -14.48
C LEU A 36 14.88 -17.85 -14.25
N PRO A 37 14.12 -17.06 -15.03
CA PRO A 37 13.99 -15.63 -14.76
C PRO A 37 13.42 -15.45 -13.35
N LEU A 38 14.10 -14.67 -12.52
CA LEU A 38 13.58 -14.29 -11.21
C LEU A 38 12.23 -13.60 -11.43
N ARG A 39 11.20 -14.01 -10.67
CA ARG A 39 9.90 -13.33 -10.74
C ARG A 39 10.11 -11.84 -10.42
N PRO A 40 9.50 -10.93 -11.19
CA PRO A 40 9.66 -9.51 -10.96
C PRO A 40 9.16 -9.16 -9.56
N LEU A 41 10.03 -8.58 -8.73
CA LEU A 41 9.67 -8.22 -7.36
C LEU A 41 8.88 -6.90 -7.37
N LEU A 42 7.56 -7.05 -7.50
CA LEU A 42 6.59 -5.97 -7.56
C LEU A 42 5.77 -5.92 -6.27
N LEU A 43 5.83 -4.78 -5.57
CA LEU A 43 5.05 -4.52 -4.37
C LEU A 43 4.03 -3.42 -4.66
N PHE A 44 2.76 -3.73 -4.45
CA PHE A 44 1.63 -2.85 -4.72
C PHE A 44 1.01 -2.36 -3.42
N TYR A 45 0.89 -1.04 -3.31
CA TYR A 45 0.15 -0.37 -2.27
C TYR A 45 -0.92 0.54 -2.88
N ASN A 46 -2.11 0.00 -3.13
CA ASN A 46 -3.27 0.77 -3.57
C ASN A 46 -3.89 1.55 -2.41
N ARG A 47 -3.13 2.55 -1.96
CA ARG A 47 -3.40 3.35 -0.78
C ARG A 47 -4.79 3.96 -0.77
N ILE A 48 -5.52 3.72 0.32
CA ILE A 48 -6.81 4.36 0.58
C ILE A 48 -6.58 5.79 1.13
N PRO A 49 -7.38 6.78 0.71
CA PRO A 49 -7.31 8.12 1.29
C PRO A 49 -7.57 8.14 2.81
N LYS A 50 -6.75 8.90 3.53
CA LYS A 50 -6.87 9.19 4.98
C LYS A 50 -6.67 7.97 5.91
N THR A 51 -5.87 6.98 5.49
CA THR A 51 -5.46 5.79 6.28
C THR A 51 -3.95 5.79 6.64
N GLY A 52 -3.37 6.96 6.92
CA GLY A 52 -1.92 7.06 7.24
C GLY A 52 -0.98 6.86 6.04
N SER A 53 -1.52 6.71 4.83
CA SER A 53 -0.77 6.37 3.62
C SER A 53 0.35 7.34 3.24
N THR A 54 0.31 8.60 3.67
CA THR A 54 1.39 9.55 3.40
C THR A 54 2.59 9.32 4.30
N THR A 55 2.37 9.07 5.60
CA THR A 55 3.41 8.60 6.51
C THR A 55 4.03 7.33 5.94
N PHE A 56 3.22 6.32 5.63
CA PHE A 56 3.73 5.04 5.13
C PHE A 56 4.61 5.19 3.87
N VAL A 57 4.18 6.01 2.92
CA VAL A 57 4.95 6.18 1.68
C VAL A 57 6.15 7.12 1.83
N ASN A 58 5.96 8.30 2.42
CA ASN A 58 7.01 9.34 2.46
C ASN A 58 7.98 9.13 3.60
N ALA A 59 7.50 8.65 4.73
CA ALA A 59 8.33 8.47 5.92
C ALA A 59 9.01 7.12 6.00
N ILE A 60 8.52 6.11 5.27
CA ILE A 60 9.09 4.76 5.28
C ILE A 60 9.54 4.39 3.86
N ALA A 61 8.63 4.24 2.90
CA ALA A 61 9.01 3.68 1.59
C ALA A 61 10.03 4.54 0.82
N TYR A 62 9.86 5.86 0.74
CA TYR A 62 10.82 6.73 0.06
C TYR A 62 12.17 6.80 0.78
N ASP A 63 12.17 6.95 2.11
CA ASP A 63 13.41 7.00 2.89
C ASP A 63 14.23 5.70 2.75
N LEU A 64 13.56 4.54 2.77
CA LEU A 64 14.21 3.24 2.65
C LEU A 64 14.57 2.86 1.21
N SER A 65 14.00 3.52 0.19
CA SER A 65 14.22 3.17 -1.22
C SER A 65 15.70 3.24 -1.63
N THR A 66 16.39 4.30 -1.20
CA THR A 66 17.82 4.48 -1.45
C THR A 66 18.66 3.48 -0.67
N VAL A 67 18.29 3.18 0.58
CA VAL A 67 19.06 2.31 1.48
C VAL A 67 18.94 0.84 1.05
N ASN A 68 17.75 0.40 0.67
CA ASN A 68 17.45 -0.98 0.33
C ASN A 68 17.51 -1.25 -1.18
N GLY A 69 17.76 -0.24 -2.01
CA GLY A 69 18.03 -0.39 -3.43
C GLY A 69 16.80 -0.79 -4.27
N PHE A 70 15.64 -0.17 -4.02
CA PHE A 70 14.42 -0.39 -4.79
C PHE A 70 13.85 0.92 -5.35
N HIS A 71 13.02 0.82 -6.39
CA HIS A 71 12.37 1.98 -6.99
C HIS A 71 11.00 2.22 -6.37
N VAL A 72 10.59 3.50 -6.26
CA VAL A 72 9.25 3.89 -5.82
C VAL A 72 8.57 4.65 -6.96
N ALA A 73 7.38 4.22 -7.36
CA ALA A 73 6.57 4.90 -8.37
C ALA A 73 5.17 5.22 -7.84
N HIS A 74 4.70 6.43 -8.13
CA HIS A 74 3.34 6.86 -7.86
C HIS A 74 2.46 6.70 -9.10
N LEU A 75 1.47 5.82 -9.06
CA LEU A 75 0.45 5.68 -10.09
C LEU A 75 -0.66 6.71 -9.87
N ASN A 76 -0.69 7.71 -10.76
CA ASN A 76 -1.74 8.71 -10.79
C ASN A 76 -2.78 8.38 -11.87
N LEU A 77 -4.06 8.48 -11.53
CA LEU A 77 -5.16 8.28 -12.47
C LEU A 77 -5.84 9.63 -12.77
N THR A 78 -6.21 9.83 -14.04
CA THR A 78 -6.83 11.07 -14.51
C THR A 78 -8.09 11.40 -13.69
N LYS A 79 -8.22 12.67 -13.28
CA LYS A 79 -9.31 13.18 -12.43
C LYS A 79 -9.41 12.47 -11.07
N ASN A 80 -8.32 11.88 -10.56
CA ASN A 80 -8.28 11.12 -9.31
C ASN A 80 -9.34 10.01 -9.25
N ARG A 81 -9.71 9.45 -10.40
CA ARG A 81 -10.55 8.25 -10.44
C ARG A 81 -9.79 7.10 -9.80
N TYR A 82 -10.46 6.26 -9.03
CA TYR A 82 -9.83 5.07 -8.45
C TYR A 82 -10.05 3.82 -9.33
N GLN A 83 -11.00 3.83 -10.26
CA GLN A 83 -11.29 2.71 -11.15
C GLN A 83 -10.66 2.92 -12.52
N MET A 84 -9.95 1.89 -12.98
CA MET A 84 -9.32 1.82 -14.29
C MET A 84 -10.17 0.96 -15.24
N ASN A 85 -10.27 1.31 -16.52
CA ASN A 85 -10.93 0.45 -17.50
C ASN A 85 -10.07 -0.78 -17.82
N ALA A 86 -10.66 -1.83 -18.40
CA ALA A 86 -9.95 -3.09 -18.65
C ALA A 86 -8.74 -2.96 -19.60
N ILE A 87 -8.79 -2.02 -20.56
CA ILE A 87 -7.69 -1.79 -21.52
C ILE A 87 -6.48 -1.20 -20.78
N ASP A 88 -6.70 -0.19 -19.95
CA ASP A 88 -5.64 0.45 -19.17
C ASP A 88 -5.11 -0.49 -18.07
N GLN A 89 -5.96 -1.35 -17.49
CA GLN A 89 -5.50 -2.41 -16.58
C GLN A 89 -4.54 -3.35 -17.31
N ALA A 90 -4.92 -3.85 -18.49
CA ALA A 90 -4.06 -4.72 -19.29
C ALA A 90 -2.74 -4.04 -19.66
N ARG A 91 -2.77 -2.75 -20.04
CA ARG A 91 -1.55 -1.96 -20.32
C ARG A 91 -0.68 -1.82 -19.09
N LEU A 92 -1.24 -1.46 -17.94
CA LEU A 92 -0.51 -1.28 -16.69
C LEU A 92 0.19 -2.58 -16.28
N VAL A 93 -0.56 -3.68 -16.22
CA VAL A 93 -0.08 -5.00 -15.79
C VAL A 93 1.07 -5.47 -16.71
N ARG A 94 0.91 -5.36 -18.04
CA ARG A 94 1.97 -5.72 -18.99
C ARG A 94 3.20 -4.82 -18.85
N ASN A 95 3.00 -3.52 -18.76
CA ASN A 95 4.10 -2.57 -18.63
C ASN A 95 4.92 -2.85 -17.39
N LEU A 96 4.28 -2.99 -16.23
CA LEU A 96 4.97 -3.22 -14.95
C LEU A 96 5.67 -4.58 -14.89
N THR A 97 5.06 -5.61 -15.47
CA THR A 97 5.68 -6.95 -15.55
C THR A 97 6.93 -6.93 -16.42
N ASN A 98 6.91 -6.20 -17.53
CA ASN A 98 8.02 -6.13 -18.49
C ASN A 98 9.07 -5.06 -18.15
N TRP A 99 8.83 -4.21 -17.16
CA TRP A 99 9.73 -3.11 -16.81
C TRP A 99 10.90 -3.54 -15.92
N GLN A 100 11.68 -4.52 -16.39
CA GLN A 100 12.72 -5.20 -15.62
C GLN A 100 13.73 -4.25 -14.96
N ARG A 101 14.13 -3.17 -15.65
CA ARG A 101 15.07 -2.16 -15.11
C ARG A 101 14.58 -1.42 -13.87
N MET A 102 13.28 -1.46 -13.57
CA MET A 102 12.72 -0.83 -12.37
C MET A 102 12.54 -1.80 -11.21
N HIS A 103 12.78 -3.10 -11.39
CA HIS A 103 12.60 -4.07 -10.31
C HIS A 103 13.84 -4.08 -9.40
N PRO A 104 13.68 -4.18 -8.07
CA PRO A 104 12.41 -4.22 -7.31
C PRO A 104 11.65 -2.89 -7.34
N LEU A 105 10.31 -2.95 -7.48
CA LEU A 105 9.47 -1.76 -7.59
C LEU A 105 8.36 -1.75 -6.54
N PHE A 106 8.29 -0.67 -5.77
CA PHE A 106 7.18 -0.30 -4.92
C PHE A 106 6.26 0.66 -5.68
N LEU A 107 5.08 0.19 -6.09
CA LEU A 107 4.06 1.01 -6.74
C LEU A 107 2.99 1.42 -5.73
N HIS A 108 2.70 2.72 -5.63
CA HIS A 108 1.58 3.22 -4.81
C HIS A 108 0.68 4.18 -5.56
N GLY A 109 -0.57 4.28 -5.14
CA GLY A 109 -1.52 5.22 -5.73
C GLY A 109 -2.95 4.97 -5.29
N HIS A 110 -3.84 5.87 -5.70
CA HIS A 110 -5.27 5.74 -5.41
C HIS A 110 -5.97 4.98 -6.53
N PHE A 111 -6.00 3.66 -6.44
CA PHE A 111 -6.67 2.79 -7.41
C PHE A 111 -7.34 1.58 -6.74
N ALA A 112 -8.33 0.96 -7.37
CA ALA A 112 -8.94 -0.28 -6.88
C ALA A 112 -8.01 -1.47 -7.11
N PHE A 113 -8.23 -2.58 -6.41
CA PHE A 113 -7.56 -3.85 -6.65
C PHE A 113 -7.69 -4.28 -8.12
N ILE A 114 -6.59 -4.77 -8.68
CA ILE A 114 -6.47 -5.27 -10.05
C ILE A 114 -5.93 -6.69 -9.96
N ASP A 115 -6.70 -7.64 -10.46
CA ASP A 115 -6.28 -9.03 -10.53
C ASP A 115 -5.41 -9.24 -11.78
N PHE A 116 -4.12 -9.52 -11.56
CA PHE A 116 -3.12 -9.76 -12.62
C PHE A 116 -3.37 -11.08 -13.34
N GLU A 117 -3.93 -12.07 -12.66
CA GLU A 117 -4.14 -13.41 -13.21
C GLU A 117 -5.21 -13.38 -14.30
N ARG A 118 -6.19 -12.46 -14.20
CA ARG A 118 -7.16 -12.18 -15.29
C ARG A 118 -6.51 -11.76 -16.61
N PHE A 119 -5.26 -11.31 -16.58
CA PHE A 119 -4.49 -10.93 -17.76
C PHE A 119 -3.41 -11.96 -18.13
N GLY A 120 -3.40 -13.14 -17.48
CA GLY A 120 -2.43 -14.21 -17.71
C GLY A 120 -1.02 -13.87 -17.21
N LEU A 121 -0.91 -12.97 -16.23
CA LEU A 121 0.37 -12.48 -15.70
C LEU A 121 0.49 -12.81 -14.20
N PRO A 122 1.72 -13.02 -13.70
CA PRO A 122 1.92 -13.41 -12.31
C PRO A 122 1.45 -12.29 -11.35
N PRO A 123 0.79 -12.63 -10.23
CA PRO A 123 0.33 -11.63 -9.27
C PRO A 123 1.52 -10.93 -8.59
N PRO A 124 1.42 -9.61 -8.33
CA PRO A 124 2.38 -8.89 -7.51
C PRO A 124 2.08 -9.14 -6.03
N ILE A 125 2.94 -8.63 -5.16
CA ILE A 125 2.71 -8.64 -3.72
C ILE A 125 1.82 -7.44 -3.39
N TRP A 126 0.63 -7.67 -2.83
CA TRP A 126 -0.25 -6.58 -2.39
C TRP A 126 -0.15 -6.34 -0.89
N ILE A 127 -0.13 -5.07 -0.49
CA ILE A 127 -0.26 -4.63 0.89
C ILE A 127 -1.27 -3.48 0.97
N ASN A 128 -1.87 -3.26 2.14
CA ASN A 128 -2.66 -2.05 2.36
C ASN A 128 -2.71 -1.64 3.85
N LEU A 129 -3.35 -0.50 4.11
CA LEU A 129 -3.67 -0.02 5.46
C LEU A 129 -5.16 0.33 5.54
N LEU A 130 -5.83 -0.24 6.52
CA LEU A 130 -7.20 0.10 6.89
C LEU A 130 -7.24 1.14 8.01
N ARG A 131 -8.41 1.74 8.19
CA ARG A 131 -8.72 2.63 9.30
C ARG A 131 -10.19 2.47 9.69
N GLU A 132 -10.52 2.75 10.94
CA GLU A 132 -11.91 2.85 11.38
C GLU A 132 -12.69 3.74 10.39
N PRO A 133 -13.79 3.24 9.77
CA PRO A 133 -14.40 3.90 8.63
C PRO A 133 -14.90 5.31 8.91
N PHE A 134 -15.49 5.53 10.10
CA PHE A 134 -16.05 6.82 10.48
C PHE A 134 -14.94 7.83 10.78
N ASP A 135 -13.90 7.45 11.51
CA ASP A 135 -12.73 8.31 11.76
C ASP A 135 -12.04 8.72 10.45
N ARG A 136 -11.93 7.79 9.49
CA ARG A 136 -11.44 8.07 8.14
C ARG A 136 -12.34 9.08 7.43
N PHE A 137 -13.66 8.89 7.50
CA PHE A 137 -14.65 9.73 6.84
C PHE A 137 -14.66 11.16 7.40
N VAL A 138 -14.70 11.31 8.72
CA VAL A 138 -14.63 12.62 9.40
C VAL A 138 -13.28 13.30 9.15
N SER A 139 -12.18 12.53 9.15
CA SER A 139 -10.87 13.07 8.80
C SER A 139 -10.82 13.62 7.38
N TYR A 140 -11.54 13.00 6.43
CA TYR A 140 -11.65 13.47 5.05
C TYR A 140 -12.54 14.74 4.94
N PHE A 141 -13.69 14.75 5.62
CA PHE A 141 -14.61 15.90 5.65
C PHE A 141 -13.90 17.19 6.07
N TYR A 142 -13.15 17.13 7.18
CA TYR A 142 -12.41 18.28 7.68
C TYR A 142 -11.12 18.56 6.92
N PHE A 143 -10.51 17.54 6.29
CA PHE A 143 -9.38 17.74 5.40
C PHE A 143 -9.74 18.65 4.21
N LEU A 144 -10.94 18.48 3.63
CA LEU A 144 -11.39 19.33 2.52
C LEU A 144 -11.61 20.80 2.92
N ARG A 145 -11.85 21.07 4.20
CA ARG A 145 -12.12 22.41 4.76
C ARG A 145 -10.86 23.10 5.27
N TYR A 146 -10.04 22.38 6.05
CA TYR A 146 -8.91 22.95 6.77
C TYR A 146 -7.54 22.53 6.24
N GLY A 147 -7.47 21.60 5.28
CA GLY A 147 -6.20 21.14 4.73
C GLY A 147 -5.43 20.20 5.66
N ASP A 148 -4.11 20.17 5.48
CA ASP A 148 -3.20 19.26 6.17
C ASP A 148 -1.87 19.93 6.53
N ASN A 149 -1.11 19.31 7.44
CA ASN A 149 0.19 19.78 7.92
C ASN A 149 1.39 19.52 6.95
N PHE A 150 1.17 18.89 5.79
CA PHE A 150 2.26 18.51 4.87
C PHE A 150 2.33 19.42 3.65
N ARG A 151 1.19 19.80 3.07
CA ARG A 151 1.10 20.77 1.95
C ARG A 151 0.45 22.06 2.44
N VAL A 152 1.14 22.75 3.34
CA VAL A 152 0.71 24.02 3.93
C VAL A 152 0.45 25.06 2.84
N GLY A 153 -0.63 25.83 2.98
CA GLY A 153 -1.03 26.87 2.02
C GLY A 153 -1.84 26.38 0.80
N LEU A 154 -1.91 25.07 0.55
CA LEU A 154 -2.72 24.54 -0.55
C LEU A 154 -4.21 24.62 -0.21
N ARG A 155 -4.94 25.52 -0.89
CA ARG A 155 -6.39 25.65 -0.74
C ARG A 155 -7.09 24.39 -1.25
N ARG A 156 -7.88 23.78 -0.37
CA ARG A 156 -8.71 22.60 -0.66
C ARG A 156 -10.06 23.03 -1.23
N SER A 157 -10.78 22.08 -1.83
CA SER A 157 -12.03 22.35 -2.55
C SER A 157 -13.15 22.94 -1.69
N LYS A 158 -13.06 22.81 -0.37
CA LYS A 158 -14.03 23.36 0.60
C LYS A 158 -13.39 24.36 1.57
N ALA A 159 -12.22 24.90 1.23
CA ALA A 159 -11.54 25.89 2.06
C ALA A 159 -12.42 27.14 2.25
N GLY A 160 -12.59 27.55 3.51
CA GLY A 160 -13.48 28.65 3.90
C GLY A 160 -14.88 28.22 4.34
N ASN A 161 -15.27 26.97 4.11
CA ASN A 161 -16.48 26.41 4.73
C ASN A 161 -16.15 25.92 6.15
N ASN A 162 -16.75 26.56 7.15
CA ASN A 162 -16.58 26.21 8.56
C ASN A 162 -17.68 25.29 9.12
N GLU A 163 -18.61 24.82 8.26
CA GLU A 163 -19.69 23.91 8.64
C GLU A 163 -19.13 22.65 9.32
N THR A 164 -19.68 22.33 10.49
CA THR A 164 -19.31 21.13 11.25
C THR A 164 -19.91 19.87 10.65
N PHE A 165 -19.39 18.69 11.01
CA PHE A 165 -19.96 17.42 10.54
C PHE A 165 -21.42 17.27 11.00
N ASP A 166 -21.73 17.64 12.25
CA ASP A 166 -23.10 17.61 12.78
C ASP A 166 -24.05 18.55 12.04
N GLU A 167 -23.62 19.77 11.70
CA GLU A 167 -24.42 20.71 10.91
C GLU A 167 -24.73 20.16 9.52
N CYS A 168 -23.69 19.64 8.84
CA CYS A 168 -23.87 18.99 7.55
C CYS A 168 -24.87 17.84 7.66
N PHE A 169 -24.69 16.96 8.66
CA PHE A 169 -25.50 15.75 8.83
C PHE A 169 -26.96 16.10 9.11
N ARG A 170 -27.21 17.07 10.01
CA ARG A 170 -28.56 17.56 10.32
C ARG A 170 -29.27 18.13 9.09
N ARG A 171 -28.53 18.80 8.21
CA ARG A 171 -29.06 19.38 6.96
C ARG A 171 -29.19 18.35 5.82
N GLY A 172 -28.73 17.11 6.01
CA GLY A 172 -28.71 16.10 4.93
C GLY A 172 -27.73 16.41 3.81
N GLY A 173 -26.56 16.96 4.15
CA GLY A 173 -25.53 17.29 3.16
C GLY A 173 -24.91 16.04 2.51
N ARG A 174 -24.67 16.10 1.19
CA ARG A 174 -24.05 14.98 0.44
C ARG A 174 -22.67 14.56 0.97
N GLU A 175 -21.91 15.46 1.60
CA GLU A 175 -20.54 15.21 2.07
C GLU A 175 -20.48 14.44 3.40
N CYS A 176 -21.59 14.42 4.12
CA CYS A 176 -21.75 13.75 5.41
C CYS A 176 -22.84 12.66 5.34
N ASP A 177 -23.35 12.39 4.13
CA ASP A 177 -24.28 11.30 3.88
C ASP A 177 -23.60 9.95 4.20
N PRO A 178 -24.23 9.07 5.00
CA PRO A 178 -23.67 7.77 5.32
C PRO A 178 -23.36 6.88 4.12
N SER A 179 -23.96 7.08 2.95
CA SER A 179 -23.64 6.35 1.73
C SER A 179 -22.25 6.72 1.18
N ALA A 180 -21.74 7.91 1.48
CA ALA A 180 -20.45 8.41 1.01
C ALA A 180 -19.25 7.79 1.75
N ILE A 181 -19.49 7.01 2.81
CA ILE A 181 -18.43 6.29 3.52
C ILE A 181 -17.88 5.08 2.73
N TRP A 182 -18.66 4.58 1.76
CA TRP A 182 -18.34 3.44 0.91
C TRP A 182 -17.07 3.70 0.10
N LEU A 183 -15.94 3.19 0.56
CA LEU A 183 -14.63 3.46 -0.01
C LEU A 183 -13.63 2.32 0.21
N GLN A 184 -13.47 1.82 1.44
CA GLN A 184 -12.46 0.79 1.70
C GLN A 184 -12.88 -0.51 1.01
N ILE A 185 -14.16 -0.88 1.09
CA ILE A 185 -14.69 -2.08 0.40
C ILE A 185 -14.41 -2.03 -1.11
N PRO A 186 -14.79 -0.97 -1.87
CA PRO A 186 -14.46 -0.86 -3.29
C PRO A 186 -12.97 -1.01 -3.63
N TYR A 187 -12.07 -0.49 -2.79
CA TYR A 187 -10.63 -0.57 -3.03
C TYR A 187 -10.12 -2.01 -3.00
N PHE A 188 -10.72 -2.88 -2.19
CA PHE A 188 -10.39 -4.31 -2.13
C PHE A 188 -11.23 -5.16 -3.08
N CYS A 189 -12.52 -4.82 -3.26
CA CYS A 189 -13.43 -5.51 -4.18
C CYS A 189 -12.96 -5.42 -5.64
N GLY A 190 -12.39 -4.27 -6.03
CA GLY A 190 -11.80 -4.06 -7.35
C GLY A 190 -12.69 -3.23 -8.29
N THR A 191 -12.68 -3.59 -9.57
CA THR A 191 -13.26 -2.77 -10.66
C THR A 191 -14.58 -3.28 -11.22
N ALA A 192 -15.18 -4.33 -10.62
CA ALA A 192 -16.49 -4.80 -11.03
C ALA A 192 -17.58 -3.74 -10.72
N HIS A 193 -18.63 -3.68 -11.54
CA HIS A 193 -19.68 -2.66 -11.41
C HIS A 193 -20.32 -2.66 -10.01
N PHE A 194 -20.63 -3.84 -9.46
CA PHE A 194 -21.27 -3.96 -8.16
C PHE A 194 -20.38 -3.51 -6.99
N CYS A 195 -19.05 -3.46 -7.17
CA CYS A 195 -18.13 -2.93 -6.15
C CYS A 195 -18.39 -1.44 -5.87
N SER A 196 -18.84 -0.69 -6.88
CA SER A 196 -19.13 0.74 -6.77
C SER A 196 -20.50 1.05 -6.16
N ILE A 197 -21.38 0.05 -6.01
CA ILE A 197 -22.75 0.25 -5.51
C ILE A 197 -22.72 0.26 -3.98
N PRO A 198 -22.99 1.39 -3.30
CA PRO A 198 -22.95 1.46 -1.85
C PRO A 198 -23.90 0.46 -1.20
N GLY A 199 -23.41 -0.31 -0.22
CA GLY A 199 -24.22 -1.28 0.51
C GLY A 199 -24.51 -2.59 -0.23
N ASN A 200 -23.77 -2.87 -1.32
CA ASN A 200 -23.87 -4.13 -2.06
C ASN A 200 -23.18 -5.28 -1.29
N ALA A 201 -23.94 -6.33 -0.96
CA ALA A 201 -23.43 -7.45 -0.15
C ALA A 201 -22.35 -8.28 -0.88
N GLN A 202 -22.47 -8.46 -2.20
CA GLN A 202 -21.45 -9.18 -2.98
C GLN A 202 -20.11 -8.44 -2.98
N ALA A 203 -20.14 -7.10 -2.99
CA ALA A 203 -18.93 -6.30 -2.91
C ALA A 203 -18.17 -6.50 -1.59
N LEU A 204 -18.90 -6.55 -0.47
CA LEU A 204 -18.31 -6.85 0.84
C LEU A 204 -17.68 -8.25 0.87
N GLN A 205 -18.40 -9.26 0.38
CA GLN A 205 -17.89 -10.63 0.37
C GLN A 205 -16.66 -10.78 -0.53
N LEU A 206 -16.67 -10.17 -1.71
CA LEU A 206 -15.51 -10.19 -2.61
C LEU A 206 -14.33 -9.42 -2.02
N ALA A 207 -14.55 -8.28 -1.37
CA ALA A 207 -13.48 -7.54 -0.70
C ALA A 207 -12.81 -8.37 0.41
N LYS A 208 -13.60 -9.12 1.20
CA LYS A 208 -13.07 -10.04 2.23
C LYS A 208 -12.25 -11.17 1.62
N ARG A 209 -12.74 -11.79 0.55
CA ARG A 209 -12.01 -12.84 -0.18
C ARG A 209 -10.70 -12.31 -0.75
N ASN A 210 -10.75 -11.19 -1.48
CA ASN A 210 -9.55 -10.58 -2.05
C ASN A 210 -8.52 -10.21 -0.98
N LEU A 211 -8.96 -9.73 0.19
CA LEU A 211 -8.07 -9.46 1.32
C LEU A 211 -7.29 -10.72 1.75
N LEU A 212 -7.96 -11.87 1.86
CA LEU A 212 -7.31 -13.12 2.25
C LEU A 212 -6.45 -13.72 1.13
N ASP A 213 -6.96 -13.71 -0.10
CA ASP A 213 -6.40 -14.47 -1.21
C ASP A 213 -5.23 -13.74 -1.89
N HIS A 214 -5.21 -12.40 -1.86
CA HIS A 214 -4.30 -11.61 -2.68
C HIS A 214 -3.41 -10.63 -1.89
N PHE A 215 -3.79 -10.22 -0.68
CA PHE A 215 -2.99 -9.28 0.11
C PHE A 215 -2.08 -10.03 1.08
N LEU A 216 -0.77 -9.78 1.00
CA LEU A 216 0.20 -10.36 1.92
C LEU A 216 -0.02 -9.87 3.35
N LEU A 217 -0.28 -8.57 3.51
CA LEU A 217 -0.59 -7.96 4.80
C LEU A 217 -1.47 -6.74 4.60
N VAL A 218 -2.52 -6.65 5.41
CA VAL A 218 -3.34 -5.45 5.56
C VAL A 218 -3.19 -4.95 6.99
N GLY A 219 -2.46 -3.85 7.16
CA GLY A 219 -2.24 -3.24 8.46
C GLY A 219 -3.35 -2.28 8.87
N LEU A 220 -3.16 -1.66 10.04
CA LEU A 220 -4.09 -0.69 10.62
C LEU A 220 -3.39 0.66 10.80
N THR A 221 -4.11 1.75 10.55
CA THR A 221 -3.57 3.10 10.71
C THR A 221 -3.12 3.36 12.15
N GLU A 222 -3.90 2.89 13.12
CA GLU A 222 -3.64 3.02 14.56
C GLU A 222 -2.56 2.04 15.09
N ARG A 223 -2.12 1.08 14.29
CA ARG A 223 -1.04 0.12 14.59
C ARG A 223 0.01 0.08 13.46
N ILE A 224 0.35 1.27 12.97
CA ILE A 224 1.26 1.41 11.83
C ILE A 224 2.69 0.95 12.18
N GLU A 225 3.13 1.13 13.42
CA GLU A 225 4.44 0.66 13.87
C GLU A 225 4.53 -0.86 13.77
N GLU A 226 3.55 -1.58 14.31
CA GLU A 226 3.48 -3.04 14.23
C GLU A 226 3.34 -3.53 12.79
N THR A 227 2.61 -2.79 11.96
CA THR A 227 2.55 -3.08 10.52
C THR A 227 3.92 -2.99 9.87
N VAL A 228 4.68 -1.92 10.16
CA VAL A 228 6.03 -1.72 9.63
C VAL A 228 6.99 -2.81 10.10
N LEU A 229 6.93 -3.18 11.38
CA LEU A 229 7.73 -4.27 11.96
C LEU A 229 7.42 -5.62 11.29
N LEU A 230 6.15 -5.94 11.03
CA LEU A 230 5.80 -7.15 10.29
C LEU A 230 6.32 -7.12 8.86
N LEU A 231 6.18 -5.99 8.15
CA LEU A 231 6.67 -5.85 6.79
C LEU A 231 8.19 -5.94 6.67
N GLU A 232 8.93 -5.50 7.69
CA GLU A 232 10.37 -5.70 7.78
C GLU A 232 10.75 -7.19 7.79
N GLN A 233 9.98 -8.03 8.50
CA GLN A 233 10.19 -9.47 8.51
C GLN A 233 9.70 -10.16 7.23
N LEU A 234 8.54 -9.75 6.70
CA LEU A 234 7.91 -10.38 5.55
C LEU A 234 8.57 -10.01 4.22
N LEU A 235 9.05 -8.77 4.09
CA LEU A 235 9.56 -8.19 2.85
C LEU A 235 10.87 -7.39 3.09
N PRO A 236 11.94 -8.03 3.58
CA PRO A 236 13.19 -7.35 3.92
C PRO A 236 13.88 -6.68 2.73
N ALA A 237 13.58 -7.11 1.49
CA ALA A 237 14.07 -6.43 0.28
C ALA A 237 13.55 -4.98 0.15
N PHE A 238 12.40 -4.67 0.76
CA PHE A 238 11.82 -3.32 0.77
C PHE A 238 11.97 -2.64 2.14
N PHE A 239 11.81 -3.39 3.24
CA PHE A 239 11.59 -2.82 4.57
C PHE A 239 12.65 -3.18 5.61
N ARG A 240 13.83 -3.67 5.21
CA ARG A 240 14.95 -3.83 6.17
C ARG A 240 15.25 -2.50 6.86
N GLY A 241 15.36 -2.52 8.19
CA GLY A 241 15.60 -1.35 9.03
C GLY A 241 14.36 -0.47 9.26
N ALA A 242 13.19 -0.85 8.75
CA ALA A 242 12.02 0.02 8.76
C ALA A 242 11.48 0.30 10.18
N GLY A 243 11.49 -0.70 11.06
CA GLY A 243 10.98 -0.55 12.43
C GLY A 243 11.81 0.44 13.24
N GLU A 244 13.14 0.32 13.19
CA GLU A 244 14.04 1.26 13.84
C GLU A 244 13.91 2.66 13.24
N HIS A 245 13.94 2.77 11.90
CA HIS A 245 13.76 4.03 11.19
C HIS A 245 12.47 4.73 11.62
N PHE A 246 11.34 4.00 11.66
CA PHE A 246 10.04 4.55 12.06
C PHE A 246 10.03 5.09 13.49
N ARG A 247 10.68 4.40 14.44
CA ARG A 247 10.75 4.85 15.84
C ARG A 247 11.58 6.13 15.99
N LEU A 248 12.65 6.25 15.20
CA LEU A 248 13.55 7.41 15.18
C LEU A 248 12.96 8.63 14.47
N LEU A 249 11.87 8.46 13.71
CA LEU A 249 11.16 9.60 13.14
C LEU A 249 10.66 10.54 14.25
N ASN A 250 10.79 11.83 13.98
CA ASN A 250 10.13 12.89 14.73
C ASN A 250 8.60 12.81 14.56
N GLU A 251 7.86 13.31 15.56
CA GLU A 251 6.39 13.17 15.63
C GLU A 251 5.65 13.73 14.41
N ASP A 252 6.13 14.85 13.85
CA ASP A 252 5.56 15.43 12.63
C ASP A 252 5.65 14.47 11.42
N ARG A 253 6.72 13.66 11.37
CA ARG A 253 6.93 12.66 10.31
C ARG A 253 6.19 11.35 10.57
N LYS A 254 5.93 11.00 11.84
CA LYS A 254 5.06 9.87 12.20
C LYS A 254 3.59 10.17 11.84
N SER A 255 3.18 11.44 11.82
CA SER A 255 1.81 11.88 11.51
C SER A 255 1.73 12.85 10.31
N LEU A 256 2.30 12.46 9.16
CA LEU A 256 2.22 13.26 7.94
C LEU A 256 0.79 13.32 7.38
N ARG A 257 0.41 14.51 6.89
CA ARG A 257 -0.94 14.85 6.40
C ARG A 257 -2.04 14.69 7.44
N HIS A 258 -1.70 14.95 8.70
CA HIS A 258 -2.69 15.15 9.73
C HIS A 258 -3.61 16.33 9.35
N THR A 259 -4.92 16.15 9.52
CA THR A 259 -5.91 17.20 9.26
C THR A 259 -5.79 18.26 10.35
N LEU A 260 -5.56 19.52 9.98
CA LEU A 260 -5.21 20.61 10.92
C LEU A 260 -6.25 20.80 12.02
N ARG A 261 -7.54 20.76 11.67
CA ARG A 261 -8.65 20.93 12.62
C ARG A 261 -9.68 19.86 12.38
N LYS A 262 -10.15 19.21 13.44
CA LYS A 262 -11.25 18.23 13.42
C LYS A 262 -12.09 18.46 14.66
N PHE A 263 -13.40 18.33 14.54
CA PHE A 263 -14.30 18.39 15.68
C PHE A 263 -14.96 17.01 15.83
N PRO A 264 -15.00 16.44 17.04
CA PRO A 264 -15.72 15.19 17.26
C PRO A 264 -17.21 15.44 17.06
N PRO A 265 -17.93 14.53 16.39
CA PRO A 265 -19.37 14.66 16.23
C PRO A 265 -20.11 14.37 17.53
N THR A 266 -21.33 14.88 17.64
CA THR A 266 -22.19 14.60 18.78
C THR A 266 -22.54 13.11 18.87
N ILE A 267 -22.82 12.64 20.09
CA ILE A 267 -23.23 11.25 20.34
C ILE A 267 -24.50 10.91 19.53
N GLU A 268 -25.43 11.85 19.40
CA GLU A 268 -26.66 11.67 18.64
C GLU A 268 -26.38 11.46 17.14
N THR A 269 -25.59 12.34 16.52
CA THR A 269 -25.16 12.22 15.12
C THR A 269 -24.45 10.90 14.91
N LEU A 270 -23.51 10.55 15.79
CA LEU A 270 -22.76 9.30 15.70
C LEU A 270 -23.70 8.09 15.75
N ARG A 271 -24.64 8.06 16.69
CA ARG A 271 -25.61 6.96 16.83
C ARG A 271 -26.47 6.81 15.57
N LYS A 272 -27.02 7.90 15.05
CA LYS A 272 -27.84 7.90 13.83
C LYS A 272 -27.03 7.47 12.61
N PHE A 273 -25.80 7.98 12.46
CA PHE A 273 -24.91 7.62 11.35
C PHE A 273 -24.58 6.13 11.35
N LYS A 274 -24.27 5.57 12.53
CA LYS A 274 -23.88 4.16 12.68
C LYS A 274 -25.01 3.16 12.44
N GLN A 275 -26.27 3.60 12.43
CA GLN A 275 -27.42 2.76 12.08
C GLN A 275 -27.52 2.49 10.56
N HIS A 276 -26.84 3.28 9.73
CA HIS A 276 -26.93 3.14 8.29
C HIS A 276 -26.22 1.87 7.80
N LYS A 277 -26.88 1.11 6.92
CA LYS A 277 -26.38 -0.17 6.37
C LYS A 277 -24.98 -0.04 5.77
N VAL A 278 -24.70 1.03 5.02
CA VAL A 278 -23.40 1.24 4.37
C VAL A 278 -22.27 1.40 5.40
N TYR A 279 -22.53 2.09 6.53
CA TYR A 279 -21.56 2.17 7.62
C TYR A 279 -21.33 0.78 8.23
N GLN A 280 -22.40 0.04 8.53
CA GLN A 280 -22.30 -1.28 9.15
C GLN A 280 -21.45 -2.23 8.31
N MET A 281 -21.60 -2.19 6.99
CA MET A 281 -20.80 -3.01 6.07
C MET A 281 -19.32 -2.59 6.02
N GLU A 282 -19.03 -1.30 5.90
CA GLU A 282 -17.65 -0.78 5.98
C GLU A 282 -17.00 -1.12 7.33
N ARG A 283 -17.79 -1.07 8.41
CA ARG A 283 -17.37 -1.43 9.75
C ARG A 283 -17.06 -2.92 9.87
N GLU A 284 -17.94 -3.77 9.34
CA GLU A 284 -17.74 -5.22 9.28
C GLU A 284 -16.48 -5.59 8.48
N PHE A 285 -16.21 -4.89 7.37
CA PHE A 285 -14.98 -5.09 6.60
C PHE A 285 -13.72 -4.67 7.37
N TYR A 286 -13.77 -3.52 8.06
CA TYR A 286 -12.67 -3.08 8.91
C TYR A 286 -12.41 -4.04 10.07
N ASP A 287 -13.45 -4.46 10.79
CA ASP A 287 -13.32 -5.39 11.92
C ASP A 287 -12.78 -6.76 11.45
N PHE A 288 -13.18 -7.21 10.26
CA PHE A 288 -12.61 -8.40 9.61
C PHE A 288 -11.11 -8.24 9.32
N GLY A 289 -10.70 -7.18 8.62
CA GLY A 289 -9.28 -6.95 8.33
C GLY A 289 -8.43 -6.74 9.59
N LYS A 290 -9.01 -6.10 10.61
CA LYS A 290 -8.40 -5.98 11.95
C LYS A 290 -8.17 -7.34 12.58
N ALA A 291 -9.16 -8.24 12.58
CA ALA A 291 -9.01 -9.57 13.15
C ALA A 291 -7.88 -10.36 12.47
N GLU A 292 -7.77 -10.29 11.14
CA GLU A 292 -6.68 -10.93 10.39
C GLU A 292 -5.30 -10.33 10.74
N PHE A 293 -5.21 -9.01 10.87
CA PHE A 293 -3.97 -8.35 11.30
C PHE A 293 -3.56 -8.75 12.72
N GLU A 294 -4.49 -8.72 13.67
CA GLU A 294 -4.26 -9.12 15.07
C GLU A 294 -3.78 -10.57 15.15
N LEU A 295 -4.37 -11.46 14.35
CA LEU A 295 -3.96 -12.86 14.27
C LEU A 295 -2.53 -12.99 13.72
N ALA A 296 -2.21 -12.28 12.63
CA ALA A 296 -0.87 -12.28 12.05
C ALA A 296 0.19 -11.77 13.04
N TRP A 297 -0.11 -10.67 13.76
CA TRP A 297 0.75 -10.12 14.79
C TRP A 297 0.97 -11.11 15.94
N LYS A 298 -0.12 -11.64 16.51
CA LYS A 298 -0.07 -12.58 17.64
C LYS A 298 0.71 -13.85 17.31
N ARG A 299 0.61 -14.35 16.07
CA ARG A 299 1.36 -15.54 15.61
C ARG A 299 2.83 -15.29 15.31
N SER A 300 3.25 -14.02 15.30
CA SER A 300 4.61 -13.62 14.94
C SER A 300 5.45 -13.20 16.15
N ILE A 301 4.82 -12.90 17.28
CA ILE A 301 5.47 -12.33 18.47
C ILE A 301 5.41 -13.30 19.66
N GLU A 302 6.54 -13.46 20.34
CA GLU A 302 6.63 -14.01 21.69
C GLU A 302 6.50 -12.88 22.72
N GLU A 303 5.56 -13.03 23.66
CA GLU A 303 5.51 -12.20 24.87
C GLU A 303 6.41 -12.83 25.93
N LYS A 304 7.51 -12.16 26.28
CA LYS A 304 8.26 -12.49 27.49
C LYS A 304 7.80 -11.59 28.63
N GLU A 305 7.25 -12.20 29.67
CA GLU A 305 7.08 -11.52 30.96
C GLU A 305 8.44 -11.57 31.67
N ASN A 306 9.10 -10.42 31.75
CA ASN A 306 10.24 -10.27 32.65
C ASN A 306 9.68 -9.81 33.99
N ASP A 307 9.66 -10.72 34.97
CA ASP A 307 9.50 -10.36 36.38
C ASP A 307 10.79 -9.70 36.87
N GLU A 308 11.00 -8.44 36.50
CA GLU A 308 11.96 -7.59 37.21
C GLU A 308 11.23 -6.99 38.42
N GLU A 309 11.44 -7.60 39.59
CA GLU A 309 11.00 -7.06 40.88
C GLU A 309 11.37 -5.58 41.00
N GLY A 310 10.37 -4.71 41.09
CA GLY A 310 10.53 -3.31 41.49
C GLY A 310 10.61 -2.25 40.37
N LYS A 311 10.55 -2.61 39.08
CA LYS A 311 10.38 -1.63 37.99
C LYS A 311 9.25 -2.08 37.07
N GLY A 312 8.23 -1.23 36.91
CA GLY A 312 6.97 -1.56 36.23
C GLY A 312 7.12 -2.41 34.96
N ARG A 313 6.23 -3.39 34.81
CA ARG A 313 6.15 -4.37 33.70
C ARG A 313 6.51 -3.75 32.34
N LYS A 314 7.72 -3.99 31.84
CA LYS A 314 8.06 -3.75 30.43
C LYS A 314 7.88 -5.06 29.66
N LYS A 315 6.74 -5.20 28.96
CA LYS A 315 6.56 -6.30 28.00
C LYS A 315 7.54 -6.10 26.84
N GLN A 316 8.59 -6.91 26.78
CA GLN A 316 9.50 -6.91 25.64
C GLN A 316 8.99 -7.89 24.60
N GLN A 317 8.43 -7.35 23.52
CA GLN A 317 7.93 -8.12 22.39
C GLN A 317 9.08 -8.47 21.44
N LYS A 318 9.25 -9.74 21.10
CA LYS A 318 10.27 -10.23 20.16
C LYS A 318 9.63 -11.11 19.09
N PHE A 319 10.10 -11.01 17.86
CA PHE A 319 9.69 -11.94 16.79
C PHE A 319 10.14 -13.37 17.10
N MET A 320 9.25 -14.33 16.88
CA MET A 320 9.54 -15.75 17.04
C MET A 320 10.63 -16.19 16.07
N SER A 321 11.52 -17.08 16.52
CA SER A 321 12.49 -17.72 15.62
C SER A 321 11.82 -18.70 14.67
N GLY A 322 12.50 -19.10 13.59
CA GLY A 322 11.95 -20.04 12.60
C GLY A 322 11.44 -21.33 13.25
N GLN A 323 10.14 -21.61 13.10
CA GLN A 323 9.46 -22.73 13.75
C GLN A 323 9.31 -23.96 12.85
N PHE A 324 10.04 -24.01 11.73
CA PHE A 324 10.02 -25.14 10.82
C PHE A 324 11.44 -25.51 10.41
N HIS A 325 11.65 -26.80 10.15
CA HIS A 325 12.88 -27.32 9.56
C HIS A 325 12.51 -28.49 8.63
N PHE A 326 13.38 -28.79 7.67
CA PHE A 326 13.19 -29.90 6.76
C PHE A 326 13.94 -31.12 7.28
N GLU A 327 13.23 -32.22 7.48
CA GLU A 327 13.82 -33.53 7.80
C GLU A 327 13.63 -34.51 6.64
N LYS A 328 14.42 -35.60 6.63
CA LYS A 328 14.29 -36.72 5.67
C LYS A 328 14.48 -36.31 4.19
N ILE A 329 15.34 -35.32 3.91
CA ILE A 329 15.71 -34.91 2.55
C ILE A 329 16.52 -36.04 1.89
N LYS A 330 15.91 -36.78 0.96
CA LYS A 330 16.60 -37.80 0.16
C LYS A 330 16.91 -37.23 -1.23
N ARG A 331 18.19 -37.28 -1.63
CA ARG A 331 18.58 -37.09 -3.03
C ARG A 331 18.27 -38.39 -3.78
N ARG A 332 17.62 -38.32 -4.93
CA ARG A 332 17.46 -39.47 -5.83
C ARG A 332 18.86 -39.99 -6.20
N ARG A 333 19.09 -41.29 -6.03
CA ARG A 333 20.17 -41.99 -6.74
C ARG A 333 19.86 -42.00 -8.23
#